data_AF-A0A258R516-F1
#
_entry.id   AF-A0A258R516-F1
#
_cell.length_a   1.000
_cell.length_b   1.000
_cell.length_c   1.000
_cell.angle_alpha   90.00
_cell.angle_beta   90.00
_cell.angle_gamma   90.00
#
_symmetry.space_group_name_H-M   'P 1'
#
loop_
_entity.id
_entity.type
_entity.pdbx_description
1 polymer ?
#
loop_
_entity_poly.entity_id
_entity_poly.type
_entity_poly.pdbx_seq_one_letter_code
_entity_poly.pdbx_strand_id
1 'polypeptide(L)'
;MNSTPLNQTADVLASDAARQEVLSALNELLEAERAGARVAMETGREIAVPDLALLVEDIHRDEVRWCSLLMRTIKSFGATPSSATGAFWGKAMAIPDVDERLKFLNRGQAWVVRKLEALIPRIEVPAVREDLTAMLQAHRHNIDRVESRFASEPSIDSPRTTEEPPPSDASALVTYILRRFHEVHRRQLPELIQLANKVETVHADHPSAPRGLAVMLEQIHSELLDHMAKEEGVLFPMLARGGGSFVTHPICVMMSEHEEHGRRLAQLMALTCQATPPEDACRTWVQLCSATRQFADDLQQHIRLENEVLFPQFDPSLPHVQESDSR
;
A
#
# COMPACT_ATOMS: atom_id res chain seq x y z
N MET A 1 -5.97 39.85 -54.61
CA MET A 1 -5.61 38.41 -54.68
C MET A 1 -5.48 37.91 -53.26
N ASN A 2 -6.41 37.00 -52.92
CA ASN A 2 -6.54 36.11 -51.77
C ASN A 2 -5.97 36.51 -50.40
N SER A 3 -6.90 36.98 -49.56
CA SER A 3 -6.91 36.74 -48.13
C SER A 3 -7.19 35.25 -47.86
N THR A 4 -6.35 34.62 -47.05
CA THR A 4 -6.40 33.19 -46.71
C THR A 4 -7.25 32.95 -45.45
N PRO A 5 -8.33 32.14 -45.49
CA PRO A 5 -8.98 31.61 -44.30
C PRO A 5 -8.69 30.10 -44.22
N LEU A 6 -7.60 29.70 -43.56
CA LEU A 6 -7.28 28.28 -43.35
C LEU A 6 -7.02 27.89 -41.88
N ASN A 7 -7.12 28.82 -40.92
CA ASN A 7 -6.78 28.52 -39.52
C ASN A 7 -7.98 28.55 -38.53
N GLN A 8 -9.19 28.89 -38.96
CA GLN A 8 -10.36 28.91 -38.07
C GLN A 8 -11.05 27.55 -37.95
N THR A 9 -11.05 26.74 -39.02
CA THR A 9 -11.70 25.42 -39.01
C THR A 9 -10.93 24.38 -38.20
N ALA A 10 -9.59 24.41 -38.22
CA ALA A 10 -8.76 23.50 -37.44
C ALA A 10 -8.84 23.79 -35.93
N ASP A 11 -8.88 25.07 -35.55
CA ASP A 11 -8.99 25.53 -34.16
C ASP A 11 -10.39 25.24 -33.57
N VAL A 12 -11.45 25.44 -34.37
CA VAL A 12 -12.83 25.08 -33.99
C VAL A 12 -13.02 23.56 -33.87
N LEU A 13 -12.48 22.77 -34.80
CA LEU A 13 -12.56 21.30 -34.72
C LEU A 13 -11.71 20.74 -33.57
N ALA A 14 -10.56 21.35 -33.26
CA ALA A 14 -9.76 20.98 -32.10
C ALA A 14 -10.49 21.30 -30.78
N SER A 15 -11.16 22.45 -30.70
CA SER A 15 -12.01 22.81 -29.56
C SER A 15 -13.23 21.88 -29.42
N ASP A 16 -13.89 21.51 -30.53
CA ASP A 16 -15.05 20.62 -30.49
C ASP A 16 -14.66 19.17 -30.17
N ALA A 17 -13.53 18.68 -30.68
CA ALA A 17 -12.96 17.39 -30.31
C ALA A 17 -12.55 17.35 -28.82
N ALA A 18 -11.87 18.38 -28.33
CA ALA A 18 -11.48 18.49 -26.92
C ALA A 18 -12.72 18.56 -26.00
N ARG A 19 -13.76 19.29 -26.42
CA ARG A 19 -15.05 19.35 -25.74
C ARG A 19 -15.73 17.98 -25.72
N GLN A 20 -15.72 17.25 -26.84
CA GLN A 20 -16.31 15.92 -26.93
C GLN A 20 -15.58 14.90 -26.04
N GLU A 21 -14.25 14.98 -25.94
CA GLU A 21 -13.47 14.15 -25.02
C GLU A 21 -13.80 14.43 -23.55
N VAL A 22 -13.92 15.71 -23.16
CA VAL A 22 -14.35 16.11 -21.81
C VAL A 22 -15.75 15.58 -21.51
N LEU A 23 -16.69 15.73 -22.45
CA LEU A 23 -18.06 15.20 -22.30
C LEU A 23 -18.09 13.67 -22.20
N SER A 24 -17.24 12.97 -22.96
CA SER A 24 -17.10 11.51 -22.86
C SER A 24 -16.61 11.11 -21.48
N ALA A 25 -15.55 11.77 -20.97
CA ALA A 25 -15.00 11.49 -19.65
C ALA A 25 -16.00 11.76 -18.52
N LEU A 26 -16.77 12.87 -18.61
CA LEU A 26 -17.83 13.17 -17.65
C LEU A 26 -18.95 12.12 -17.66
N ASN A 27 -19.31 11.59 -18.83
CA ASN A 27 -20.29 10.52 -18.93
C ASN A 27 -19.76 9.19 -18.38
N GLU A 28 -18.49 8.84 -18.64
CA GLU A 28 -17.85 7.67 -18.04
C GLU A 28 -17.86 7.76 -16.51
N LEU A 29 -17.53 8.93 -15.95
CA LEU A 29 -17.63 9.19 -14.52
C LEU A 29 -19.08 9.02 -14.03
N LEU A 30 -20.07 9.59 -14.73
CA LEU A 30 -21.48 9.46 -14.34
C LEU A 30 -21.95 8.01 -14.32
N GLU A 31 -21.55 7.21 -15.30
CA GLU A 31 -21.87 5.78 -15.36
C GLU A 31 -21.20 5.00 -14.22
N ALA A 32 -19.97 5.38 -13.84
CA ALA A 32 -19.27 4.82 -12.70
C ALA A 32 -19.97 5.16 -11.38
N GLU A 33 -20.33 6.43 -11.14
CA GLU A 33 -21.04 6.85 -9.92
C GLU A 33 -22.38 6.14 -9.75
N ARG A 34 -23.11 5.91 -10.85
CA ARG A 34 -24.36 5.14 -10.78
C ARG A 34 -24.13 3.69 -10.44
N ALA A 35 -23.07 3.10 -10.99
CA ALA A 35 -22.72 1.72 -10.69
C ALA A 35 -22.29 1.61 -9.21
N GLY A 36 -21.45 2.53 -8.72
CA GLY A 36 -21.01 2.60 -7.34
C GLY A 36 -22.17 2.79 -6.37
N ALA A 37 -23.08 3.73 -6.65
CA ALA A 37 -24.30 3.94 -5.86
C ALA A 37 -25.14 2.67 -5.73
N ARG A 38 -25.36 1.95 -6.83
CA ARG A 38 -26.15 0.71 -6.82
C ARG A 38 -25.45 -0.41 -6.05
N VAL A 39 -24.14 -0.59 -6.27
CA VAL A 39 -23.35 -1.58 -5.53
C VAL A 39 -23.36 -1.29 -4.04
N ALA A 40 -23.13 -0.04 -3.63
CA ALA A 40 -23.13 0.36 -2.23
C ALA A 40 -24.51 0.14 -1.59
N MET A 41 -25.60 0.53 -2.26
CA MET A 41 -26.95 0.31 -1.77
C MET A 41 -27.28 -1.19 -1.59
N GLU A 42 -26.96 -2.02 -2.58
CA GLU A 42 -27.25 -3.47 -2.53
C GLU A 42 -26.38 -4.16 -1.47
N THR A 43 -25.08 -3.86 -1.43
CA THR A 43 -24.14 -4.39 -0.44
C THR A 43 -24.52 -3.97 0.99
N GLY A 44 -24.96 -2.72 1.17
CA GLY A 44 -25.41 -2.19 2.47
C GLY A 44 -26.57 -2.99 3.09
N ARG A 45 -27.43 -3.61 2.27
CA ARG A 45 -28.55 -4.44 2.76
C ARG A 45 -28.12 -5.79 3.29
N GLU A 46 -26.95 -6.27 2.87
CA GLU A 46 -26.38 -7.56 3.28
C GLU A 46 -25.50 -7.42 4.54
N ILE A 47 -25.10 -6.21 4.92
CA ILE A 47 -24.20 -5.95 6.04
C ILE A 47 -24.96 -5.95 7.37
N ALA A 48 -24.58 -6.85 8.28
CA ALA A 48 -25.10 -6.90 9.65
C ALA A 48 -24.31 -6.04 10.64
N VAL A 49 -23.05 -5.69 10.33
CA VAL A 49 -22.16 -4.95 11.23
C VAL A 49 -22.51 -3.44 11.17
N PRO A 50 -22.96 -2.81 12.27
CA PRO A 50 -23.49 -1.43 12.24
C PRO A 50 -22.52 -0.39 11.67
N ASP A 51 -21.25 -0.40 12.10
CA ASP A 51 -20.26 0.58 11.64
C ASP A 51 -19.94 0.44 10.15
N LEU A 52 -19.95 -0.80 9.64
CA LEU A 52 -19.73 -1.08 8.23
C LEU A 52 -20.94 -0.67 7.38
N ALA A 53 -22.16 -0.88 7.90
CA ALA A 53 -23.38 -0.43 7.23
C ALA A 53 -23.39 1.10 7.10
N LEU A 54 -23.01 1.83 8.15
CA LEU A 54 -22.90 3.30 8.13
C LEU A 54 -21.85 3.77 7.12
N LEU A 55 -20.68 3.13 7.08
CA LEU A 55 -19.64 3.43 6.09
C LEU A 55 -20.16 3.28 4.66
N VAL A 56 -20.83 2.17 4.37
CA VAL A 56 -21.35 1.88 3.02
C VAL A 56 -22.52 2.80 2.67
N GLU A 57 -23.35 3.17 3.65
CA GLU A 57 -24.41 4.16 3.46
C GLU A 57 -23.84 5.54 3.13
N ASP A 58 -22.76 5.97 3.80
CA ASP A 58 -22.06 7.22 3.47
C ASP A 58 -21.52 7.21 2.04
N ILE A 59 -20.87 6.12 1.63
CA ILE A 59 -20.39 5.95 0.25
C ILE A 59 -21.58 6.05 -0.72
N HIS A 60 -22.67 5.35 -0.46
CA HIS A 60 -23.87 5.43 -1.30
C HIS A 60 -24.40 6.87 -1.43
N ARG A 61 -24.43 7.64 -0.33
CA ARG A 61 -24.88 9.04 -0.36
C ARG A 61 -23.95 9.93 -1.20
N ASP A 62 -22.64 9.71 -1.10
CA ASP A 62 -21.66 10.42 -1.91
C ASP A 62 -21.84 10.12 -3.40
N GLU A 63 -21.94 8.86 -3.79
CA GLU A 63 -22.13 8.45 -5.19
C GLU A 63 -23.41 9.07 -5.80
N VAL A 64 -24.50 9.12 -5.03
CA VAL A 64 -25.76 9.77 -5.46
C VAL A 64 -25.59 11.29 -5.61
N ARG A 65 -24.85 11.92 -4.68
CA ARG A 65 -24.51 13.35 -4.75
C ARG A 65 -23.69 13.65 -6.00
N TRP A 66 -22.67 12.85 -6.29
CA TRP A 66 -21.77 13.03 -7.43
C TRP A 66 -22.45 12.71 -8.76
N CYS A 67 -23.32 11.70 -8.82
CA CYS A 67 -24.23 11.49 -9.95
C CYS A 67 -25.02 12.78 -10.28
N SER A 68 -25.62 13.39 -9.27
CA SER A 68 -26.43 14.61 -9.43
C SER A 68 -25.60 15.81 -9.87
N LEU A 69 -24.36 15.91 -9.38
CA LEU A 69 -23.39 16.92 -9.79
C LEU A 69 -23.01 16.74 -11.27
N LEU A 70 -22.56 15.55 -11.66
CA LEU A 70 -22.14 15.25 -13.04
C LEU A 70 -23.28 15.44 -14.04
N MET A 71 -24.51 15.03 -13.70
CA MET A 71 -25.68 15.27 -14.55
C MET A 71 -25.94 16.76 -14.78
N ARG A 72 -25.76 17.62 -13.77
CA ARG A 72 -25.91 19.08 -13.92
C ARG A 72 -24.78 19.66 -14.76
N THR A 73 -23.55 19.21 -14.55
CA THR A 73 -22.37 19.64 -15.31
C THR A 73 -22.47 19.28 -16.79
N ILE A 74 -22.88 18.05 -17.13
CA ILE A 74 -23.05 17.63 -18.53
C ILE A 74 -24.14 18.46 -19.21
N LYS A 75 -25.25 18.74 -18.51
CA LYS A 75 -26.33 19.60 -19.01
C LYS A 75 -25.89 21.04 -19.20
N SER A 76 -25.09 21.61 -18.29
CA SER A 76 -24.58 22.98 -18.43
C SER A 76 -23.64 23.13 -19.62
N PHE A 77 -22.99 22.04 -20.03
CA PHE A 77 -22.21 21.98 -21.28
C PHE A 77 -23.06 21.70 -22.52
N GLY A 78 -24.39 21.62 -22.41
CA GLY A 78 -25.31 21.43 -23.53
C GLY A 78 -25.39 20.01 -24.07
N ALA A 79 -24.98 19.01 -23.29
CA ALA A 79 -25.02 17.60 -23.65
C ALA A 79 -26.09 16.82 -22.86
N THR A 80 -26.48 15.64 -23.36
CA THR A 80 -27.38 14.74 -22.65
C THR A 80 -26.59 13.79 -21.76
N PRO A 81 -26.83 13.76 -20.44
CA PRO A 81 -26.21 12.77 -19.57
C PRO A 81 -26.61 11.37 -19.98
N SER A 82 -25.64 10.45 -20.04
CA SER A 82 -25.87 9.03 -20.23
C SER A 82 -26.89 8.53 -19.22
N SER A 83 -27.66 7.49 -19.55
CA SER A 83 -28.54 6.75 -18.65
C SER A 83 -27.97 5.38 -18.27
N ALA A 84 -26.81 5.00 -18.82
CA ALA A 84 -26.23 3.70 -18.60
C ALA A 84 -25.73 3.53 -17.16
N THR A 85 -25.64 2.26 -16.77
CA THR A 85 -24.90 1.79 -15.61
C THR A 85 -23.92 0.76 -16.17
N GLY A 86 -22.62 1.05 -16.11
CA GLY A 86 -21.60 0.21 -16.76
C GLY A 86 -21.55 -1.22 -16.22
N ALA A 87 -20.75 -2.08 -16.87
CA ALA A 87 -20.57 -3.49 -16.50
C ALA A 87 -19.99 -3.71 -15.09
N PHE A 88 -19.52 -2.64 -14.43
CA PHE A 88 -18.99 -2.66 -13.06
C PHE A 88 -19.98 -3.23 -12.05
N TRP A 89 -21.26 -2.81 -12.11
CA TRP A 89 -22.29 -3.28 -11.17
C TRP A 89 -22.46 -4.81 -11.25
N GLY A 90 -22.59 -5.35 -12.47
CA GLY A 90 -22.75 -6.81 -12.66
C GLY A 90 -21.54 -7.61 -12.17
N LYS A 91 -20.33 -7.08 -12.33
CA LYS A 91 -19.10 -7.71 -11.79
C LYS A 91 -19.05 -7.68 -10.27
N ALA A 92 -19.41 -6.56 -9.66
CA ALA A 92 -19.43 -6.44 -8.20
C ALA A 92 -20.45 -7.40 -7.56
N MET A 93 -21.67 -7.45 -8.10
CA MET A 93 -22.72 -8.32 -7.56
C MET A 93 -22.50 -9.81 -7.83
N ALA A 94 -21.56 -10.17 -8.71
CA ALA A 94 -21.10 -11.54 -8.87
C ALA A 94 -20.14 -11.99 -7.75
N ILE A 95 -19.64 -11.08 -6.91
CA ILE A 95 -18.77 -11.39 -5.78
C ILE A 95 -19.66 -11.71 -4.56
N PRO A 96 -19.70 -12.97 -4.09
CA PRO A 96 -20.61 -13.35 -3.00
C PRO A 96 -20.19 -12.78 -1.66
N ASP A 97 -18.88 -12.71 -1.42
CA ASP A 97 -18.30 -12.21 -0.18
C ASP A 97 -18.37 -10.68 -0.12
N VAL A 98 -18.89 -10.14 0.99
CA VAL A 98 -19.13 -8.70 1.18
C VAL A 98 -17.80 -7.94 1.24
N ASP A 99 -16.79 -8.49 1.90
CA ASP A 99 -15.50 -7.82 2.09
C ASP A 99 -14.73 -7.73 0.78
N GLU A 100 -14.69 -8.82 0.00
CA GLU A 100 -14.13 -8.82 -1.35
C GLU A 100 -14.92 -7.91 -2.31
N ARG A 101 -16.26 -7.83 -2.15
CA ARG A 101 -17.09 -6.90 -2.92
C ARG A 101 -16.78 -5.45 -2.58
N LEU A 102 -16.54 -5.13 -1.31
CA LEU A 102 -16.13 -3.80 -0.87
C LEU A 102 -14.71 -3.44 -1.34
N LYS A 103 -13.75 -4.36 -1.30
CA LYS A 103 -12.42 -4.17 -1.92
C LYS A 103 -12.55 -3.89 -3.42
N PHE A 104 -13.44 -4.60 -4.11
CA PHE A 104 -13.73 -4.36 -5.52
C PHE A 104 -14.37 -2.99 -5.77
N LEU A 105 -15.35 -2.58 -4.95
CA LEU A 105 -15.92 -1.23 -4.96
C LEU A 105 -14.82 -0.17 -4.80
N ASN A 106 -13.88 -0.41 -3.88
CA ASN A 106 -12.77 0.50 -3.61
C ASN A 106 -11.78 0.65 -4.79
N ARG A 107 -11.56 -0.43 -5.55
CA ARG A 107 -10.80 -0.35 -6.82
C ARG A 107 -11.53 0.52 -7.85
N GLY A 108 -12.87 0.50 -7.85
CA GLY A 108 -13.71 1.40 -8.65
C GLY A 108 -13.51 2.87 -8.26
N GLN A 109 -13.54 3.18 -6.97
CA GLN A 109 -13.25 4.52 -6.44
C GLN A 109 -11.86 5.02 -6.87
N ALA A 110 -10.83 4.17 -6.79
CA ALA A 110 -9.47 4.52 -7.20
C ALA A 110 -9.36 4.80 -8.72
N TRP A 111 -10.17 4.12 -9.53
CA TRP A 111 -10.28 4.42 -10.96
C TRP A 111 -10.92 5.80 -11.20
N VAL A 112 -11.97 6.16 -10.44
CA VAL A 112 -12.61 7.49 -10.50
C VAL A 112 -11.60 8.59 -10.14
N VAL A 113 -10.81 8.40 -9.08
CA VAL A 113 -9.73 9.32 -8.68
C VAL A 113 -8.77 9.60 -9.84
N ARG A 114 -8.24 8.55 -10.49
CA ARG A 114 -7.31 8.71 -11.63
C ARG A 114 -7.96 9.42 -12.81
N LYS A 115 -9.24 9.14 -13.08
CA LYS A 115 -10.00 9.81 -14.15
C LYS A 115 -10.22 11.29 -13.85
N LEU A 116 -10.55 11.64 -12.60
CA LEU A 116 -10.70 13.02 -12.15
C LEU A 116 -9.37 13.78 -12.22
N GLU A 117 -8.27 13.19 -11.76
CA GLU A 117 -6.92 13.78 -11.85
C GLU A 117 -6.52 14.11 -13.28
N ALA A 118 -6.87 13.25 -14.25
CA ALA A 118 -6.62 13.51 -15.67
C ALA A 118 -7.59 14.54 -16.28
N LEU A 119 -8.84 14.61 -15.79
CA LEU A 119 -9.88 15.47 -16.35
C LEU A 119 -9.81 16.91 -15.84
N ILE A 120 -9.61 17.10 -14.53
CA ILE A 120 -9.66 18.41 -13.85
C ILE A 120 -8.79 19.49 -14.51
N PRO A 121 -7.53 19.21 -14.92
CA PRO A 121 -6.68 20.20 -15.59
C PRO A 121 -7.24 20.69 -16.95
N ARG A 122 -8.11 19.89 -17.58
CA ARG A 122 -8.72 20.16 -18.88
C ARG A 122 -10.02 20.98 -18.77
N ILE A 123 -10.53 21.18 -17.56
CA ILE A 123 -11.77 21.94 -17.33
C ILE A 123 -11.45 23.42 -17.20
N GLU A 124 -11.95 24.23 -18.13
CA GLU A 124 -11.73 25.68 -18.12
C GLU A 124 -12.62 26.42 -17.12
N VAL A 125 -13.84 25.90 -16.87
CA VAL A 125 -14.83 26.56 -16.00
C VAL A 125 -14.45 26.40 -14.52
N PRO A 126 -14.11 27.48 -13.78
CA PRO A 126 -13.59 27.38 -12.42
C PRO A 126 -14.54 26.70 -11.44
N ALA A 127 -15.83 27.02 -11.50
CA ALA A 127 -16.84 26.41 -10.62
C ALA A 127 -16.95 24.89 -10.82
N VAL A 128 -16.87 24.41 -12.07
CA VAL A 128 -16.88 22.97 -12.37
C VAL A 128 -15.60 22.31 -11.87
N ARG A 129 -14.46 23.00 -11.98
CA ARG A 129 -13.18 22.49 -11.47
C ARG A 129 -13.21 22.32 -9.95
N GLU A 130 -13.78 23.29 -9.23
CA GLU A 130 -13.95 23.24 -7.77
C GLU A 130 -14.86 22.07 -7.38
N ASP A 131 -16.00 21.93 -8.04
CA ASP A 131 -16.96 20.84 -7.84
C ASP A 131 -16.33 19.45 -8.06
N LEU A 132 -15.58 19.26 -9.16
CA LEU A 132 -14.88 18.00 -9.44
C LEU A 132 -13.70 17.75 -8.50
N THR A 133 -13.06 18.80 -8.01
CA THR A 133 -12.01 18.67 -6.98
C THR A 133 -12.62 18.23 -5.66
N ALA A 134 -13.79 18.73 -5.28
CA ALA A 134 -14.51 18.27 -4.09
C ALA A 134 -14.89 16.78 -4.20
N MET A 135 -15.36 16.35 -5.38
CA MET A 135 -15.62 14.94 -5.69
C MET A 135 -14.34 14.10 -5.57
N LEU A 136 -13.21 14.55 -6.15
CA LEU A 136 -11.91 13.88 -6.05
C LEU A 136 -11.49 13.65 -4.60
N GLN A 137 -11.60 14.67 -3.75
CA GLN A 137 -11.23 14.54 -2.33
C GLN A 137 -12.18 13.61 -1.57
N ALA A 138 -13.47 13.62 -1.89
CA ALA A 138 -14.44 12.70 -1.28
C ALA A 138 -14.15 11.23 -1.63
N HIS A 139 -13.82 10.92 -2.88
CA HIS A 139 -13.42 9.55 -3.25
C HIS A 139 -12.13 9.13 -2.57
N ARG A 140 -11.11 10.00 -2.48
CA ARG A 140 -9.89 9.70 -1.70
C ARG A 140 -10.22 9.39 -0.24
N HIS A 141 -11.11 10.19 0.36
CA HIS A 141 -11.58 9.96 1.72
C HIS A 141 -12.33 8.63 1.89
N ASN A 142 -13.21 8.29 0.95
CA ASN A 142 -13.94 7.02 0.98
C ASN A 142 -13.01 5.81 0.80
N ILE A 143 -12.03 5.92 -0.10
CA ILE A 143 -10.97 4.91 -0.27
C ILE A 143 -10.25 4.68 1.04
N ASP A 144 -9.78 5.76 1.65
CA ASP A 144 -9.06 5.72 2.91
C ASP A 144 -9.91 5.08 4.04
N ARG A 145 -11.22 5.36 4.11
CA ARG A 145 -12.11 4.76 5.12
C ARG A 145 -12.29 3.26 4.92
N VAL A 146 -12.48 2.80 3.68
CA VAL A 146 -12.60 1.38 3.35
C VAL A 146 -11.28 0.65 3.58
N GLU A 147 -10.15 1.22 3.16
CA GLU A 147 -8.82 0.66 3.42
C GLU A 147 -8.53 0.57 4.92
N SER A 148 -8.87 1.59 5.70
CA SER A 148 -8.70 1.56 7.16
C SER A 148 -9.50 0.45 7.82
N ARG A 149 -10.68 0.11 7.30
CA ARG A 149 -11.48 -1.02 7.81
C ARG A 149 -10.80 -2.36 7.55
N PHE A 150 -10.15 -2.54 6.39
CA PHE A 150 -9.40 -3.74 6.04
C PHE A 150 -7.99 -3.79 6.62
N ALA A 151 -7.42 -2.64 6.99
CA ALA A 151 -6.20 -2.57 7.78
C ALA A 151 -6.45 -2.83 9.28
N SER A 152 -7.69 -2.62 9.74
CA SER A 152 -8.15 -2.93 11.12
C SER A 152 -8.65 -4.38 11.27
N GLU A 153 -9.02 -5.03 10.17
CA GLU A 153 -9.07 -6.48 10.12
C GLU A 153 -7.63 -7.00 10.22
N PRO A 154 -7.31 -7.88 11.17
CA PRO A 154 -6.02 -8.55 11.11
C PRO A 154 -5.94 -9.23 9.75
N SER A 155 -4.95 -8.86 8.95
CA SER A 155 -4.56 -9.70 7.83
C SER A 155 -4.45 -11.11 8.37
N ILE A 156 -5.10 -12.05 7.70
CA ILE A 156 -4.91 -13.49 7.91
C ILE A 156 -3.49 -13.79 7.42
N ASP A 157 -2.48 -13.29 8.13
CA ASP A 157 -1.09 -13.73 8.12
C ASP A 157 -0.14 -12.98 9.09
N SER A 158 -0.64 -12.13 9.99
CA SER A 158 0.18 -11.70 11.12
C SER A 158 -0.23 -12.51 12.34
N PRO A 159 0.55 -13.53 12.75
CA PRO A 159 0.40 -14.01 14.10
C PRO A 159 0.75 -12.82 14.99
N ARG A 160 -0.28 -12.18 15.54
CA ARG A 160 -0.20 -11.63 16.88
C ARG A 160 -0.13 -12.85 17.82
N THR A 161 0.96 -13.60 17.72
CA THR A 161 1.29 -14.65 18.67
C THR A 161 1.43 -13.94 20.00
N THR A 162 0.58 -14.30 20.95
CA THR A 162 1.03 -14.44 22.34
C THR A 162 2.48 -14.92 22.30
N GLU A 163 3.43 -14.08 22.71
CA GLU A 163 4.87 -14.33 22.57
C GLU A 163 5.23 -15.62 23.32
N GLU A 164 5.15 -16.76 22.62
CA GLU A 164 5.85 -17.95 23.04
C GLU A 164 7.34 -17.60 22.95
N PRO A 165 8.09 -17.75 24.05
CA PRO A 165 9.51 -17.47 24.05
C PRO A 165 10.20 -18.33 22.97
N PRO A 166 11.25 -17.81 22.31
CA PRO A 166 11.96 -18.57 21.31
C PRO A 166 12.45 -19.90 21.91
N PRO A 167 12.30 -21.03 21.20
CA PRO A 167 12.75 -22.30 21.71
C PRO A 167 14.28 -22.34 21.83
N SER A 168 14.80 -23.07 22.82
CA SER A 168 16.24 -23.19 23.06
C SER A 168 16.92 -24.23 22.16
N ASP A 169 16.20 -25.26 21.73
CA ASP A 169 16.72 -26.28 20.80
C ASP A 169 16.97 -25.68 19.41
N ALA A 170 18.16 -25.92 18.85
CA ALA A 170 18.58 -25.34 17.57
C ALA A 170 17.64 -25.66 16.40
N SER A 171 17.12 -26.89 16.31
CA SER A 171 16.23 -27.27 15.20
C SER A 171 14.87 -26.58 15.32
N ALA A 172 14.35 -26.48 16.54
CA ALA A 172 13.13 -25.74 16.83
C ALA A 172 13.33 -24.23 16.61
N LEU A 173 14.48 -23.68 16.99
CA LEU A 173 14.83 -22.26 16.85
C LEU A 173 14.98 -21.86 15.38
N VAL A 174 15.64 -22.68 14.57
CA VAL A 174 15.68 -22.51 13.10
C VAL A 174 14.25 -22.47 12.54
N THR A 175 13.39 -23.41 12.92
CA THR A 175 11.99 -23.44 12.45
C THR A 175 11.23 -22.19 12.87
N TYR A 176 11.48 -21.69 14.08
CA TYR A 176 10.91 -20.46 14.60
C TYR A 176 11.37 -19.25 13.78
N ILE A 177 12.68 -19.11 13.52
CA ILE A 177 13.25 -17.99 12.75
C ILE A 177 12.66 -17.95 11.33
N LEU A 178 12.58 -19.09 10.66
CA LEU A 178 12.03 -19.20 9.32
C LEU A 178 10.59 -18.66 9.24
N ARG A 179 9.74 -19.05 10.19
CA ARG A 179 8.32 -18.67 10.21
C ARG A 179 8.10 -17.25 10.73
N ARG A 180 8.77 -16.88 11.82
CA ARG A 180 8.54 -15.61 12.51
C ARG A 180 9.24 -14.43 11.83
N PHE A 181 10.38 -14.67 11.16
CA PHE A 181 11.17 -13.61 10.54
C PHE A 181 11.27 -13.78 9.04
N HIS A 182 11.79 -14.90 8.50
CA HIS A 182 12.07 -14.97 7.06
C HIS A 182 10.81 -14.87 6.19
N GLU A 183 9.76 -15.64 6.52
CA GLU A 183 8.45 -15.54 5.84
C GLU A 183 7.84 -14.14 5.99
N VAL A 184 8.03 -13.50 7.15
CA VAL A 184 7.50 -12.15 7.43
C VAL A 184 8.24 -11.10 6.60
N HIS A 185 9.56 -11.11 6.55
CA HIS A 185 10.38 -10.17 5.78
C HIS A 185 10.09 -10.25 4.28
N ARG A 186 9.87 -11.47 3.75
CA ARG A 186 9.45 -11.69 2.35
C ARG A 186 8.13 -11.00 1.99
N ARG A 187 7.25 -10.75 2.97
CA ARG A 187 5.99 -10.01 2.77
C ARG A 187 6.15 -8.53 3.06
N GLN A 188 6.84 -8.18 4.14
CA GLN A 188 7.06 -6.80 4.59
C GLN A 188 7.73 -5.96 3.51
N LEU A 189 8.86 -6.40 2.97
CA LEU A 189 9.67 -5.57 2.08
C LEU A 189 8.96 -5.18 0.78
N PRO A 190 8.27 -6.08 0.06
CA PRO A 190 7.44 -5.69 -1.09
C PRO A 190 6.36 -4.67 -0.75
N GLU A 191 5.69 -4.79 0.40
CA GLU A 191 4.67 -3.82 0.85
C GLU A 191 5.29 -2.46 1.19
N LEU A 192 6.42 -2.44 1.90
CA LEU A 192 7.16 -1.21 2.22
C LEU A 192 7.62 -0.50 0.94
N ILE A 193 8.13 -1.23 -0.05
CA ILE A 193 8.54 -0.67 -1.35
C ILE A 193 7.36 -0.02 -2.08
N GLN A 194 6.17 -0.64 -2.05
CA GLN A 194 4.96 -0.05 -2.66
C GLN A 194 4.54 1.24 -1.96
N LEU A 195 4.55 1.25 -0.62
CA LEU A 195 4.24 2.44 0.17
C LEU A 195 5.25 3.57 -0.09
N ALA A 196 6.54 3.25 -0.12
CA ALA A 196 7.61 4.21 -0.38
C ALA A 196 7.45 4.86 -1.76
N ASN A 197 7.23 4.04 -2.81
CA ASN A 197 6.99 4.55 -4.17
C ASN A 197 5.79 5.50 -4.25
N LYS A 198 4.68 5.15 -3.58
CA LYS A 198 3.48 6.00 -3.54
C LYS A 198 3.76 7.33 -2.83
N VAL A 199 4.43 7.29 -1.68
CA VAL A 199 4.76 8.49 -0.91
C VAL A 199 5.72 9.39 -1.68
N GLU A 200 6.80 8.84 -2.24
CA GLU A 200 7.77 9.60 -3.04
C GLU A 200 7.14 10.24 -4.28
N THR A 201 6.24 9.53 -4.96
CA THR A 201 5.55 10.05 -6.15
C THR A 201 4.58 11.17 -5.81
N VAL A 202 3.71 10.95 -4.81
CA VAL A 202 2.65 11.91 -4.44
C VAL A 202 3.22 13.14 -3.74
N HIS A 203 4.30 12.99 -2.97
CA HIS A 203 4.91 14.05 -2.17
C HIS A 203 6.27 14.50 -2.70
N ALA A 204 6.56 14.35 -4.00
CA ALA A 204 7.87 14.69 -4.58
C ALA A 204 8.36 16.11 -4.23
N ASP A 205 7.43 17.07 -4.21
CA ASP A 205 7.68 18.49 -3.90
C ASP A 205 7.70 18.80 -2.40
N HIS A 206 7.34 17.84 -1.54
CA HIS A 206 7.34 18.03 -0.10
C HIS A 206 8.77 18.07 0.45
N PRO A 207 9.15 19.04 1.31
CA PRO A 207 10.51 19.18 1.80
C PRO A 207 10.99 17.95 2.60
N SER A 208 10.09 17.33 3.36
CA SER A 208 10.38 16.16 4.19
C SER A 208 10.24 14.83 3.45
N ALA A 209 9.96 14.81 2.14
CA ALA A 209 9.76 13.57 1.41
C ALA A 209 11.00 12.66 1.49
N PRO A 210 10.84 11.36 1.79
CA PRO A 210 11.96 10.44 1.97
C PRO A 210 12.51 10.00 0.60
N ARG A 211 13.14 10.94 -0.12
CA ARG A 211 13.63 10.73 -1.50
C ARG A 211 14.68 9.62 -1.54
N GLY A 212 14.50 8.65 -2.43
CA GLY A 212 15.38 7.50 -2.60
C GLY A 212 15.07 6.34 -1.65
N LEU A 213 14.00 6.40 -0.87
CA LEU A 213 13.62 5.34 0.07
C LEU A 213 13.23 4.04 -0.65
N ALA A 214 12.46 4.11 -1.72
CA ALA A 214 12.07 2.94 -2.50
C ALA A 214 13.30 2.20 -3.05
N VAL A 215 14.27 2.93 -3.60
CA VAL A 215 15.53 2.37 -4.12
C VAL A 215 16.33 1.71 -2.99
N MET A 216 16.42 2.35 -1.82
CA MET A 216 17.10 1.77 -0.66
C MET A 216 16.42 0.48 -0.18
N LEU A 217 15.08 0.46 -0.12
CA LEU A 217 14.31 -0.70 0.28
C LEU A 217 14.43 -1.85 -0.73
N GLU A 218 14.50 -1.56 -2.03
CA GLU A 218 14.76 -2.57 -3.07
C GLU A 218 16.15 -3.22 -2.91
N GLN A 219 17.17 -2.43 -2.56
CA GLN A 219 18.50 -2.95 -2.27
C GLN A 219 18.50 -3.83 -1.01
N ILE A 220 17.91 -3.34 0.08
CA ILE A 220 17.75 -4.13 1.32
C ILE A 220 17.01 -5.44 1.02
N HIS A 221 15.97 -5.39 0.19
CA HIS A 221 15.19 -6.57 -0.17
C HIS A 221 15.99 -7.61 -0.94
N SER A 222 16.74 -7.20 -1.97
CA SER A 222 17.59 -8.12 -2.72
C SER A 222 18.63 -8.78 -1.82
N GLU A 223 19.31 -7.99 -1.00
CA GLU A 223 20.40 -8.49 -0.15
C GLU A 223 19.88 -9.41 0.94
N LEU A 224 18.75 -9.07 1.58
CA LEU A 224 18.16 -9.90 2.62
C LEU A 224 17.63 -11.23 2.04
N LEU A 225 17.08 -11.22 0.81
CA LEU A 225 16.69 -12.47 0.13
C LEU A 225 17.91 -13.37 -0.14
N ASP A 226 19.00 -12.80 -0.67
CA ASP A 226 20.23 -13.55 -0.94
C ASP A 226 20.86 -14.09 0.36
N HIS A 227 20.82 -13.30 1.43
CA HIS A 227 21.25 -13.69 2.76
C HIS A 227 20.43 -14.87 3.30
N MET A 228 19.09 -14.72 3.42
CA MET A 228 18.19 -15.76 3.91
C MET A 228 18.26 -17.04 3.08
N ALA A 229 18.52 -16.94 1.77
CA ALA A 229 18.68 -18.11 0.91
C ALA A 229 19.94 -18.94 1.24
N LYS A 230 21.05 -18.31 1.65
CA LYS A 230 22.26 -19.02 2.12
C LYS A 230 21.97 -19.75 3.42
N GLU A 231 21.21 -19.12 4.30
CA GLU A 231 20.85 -19.71 5.58
C GLU A 231 19.93 -20.91 5.39
N GLU A 232 18.83 -20.72 4.68
CA GLU A 232 17.83 -21.76 4.37
C GLU A 232 18.42 -22.93 3.58
N GLY A 233 19.25 -22.63 2.59
CA GLY A 233 19.81 -23.64 1.69
C GLY A 233 21.01 -24.39 2.25
N VAL A 234 21.77 -23.77 3.17
CA VAL A 234 23.07 -24.30 3.61
C VAL A 234 23.20 -24.30 5.13
N LEU A 235 23.19 -23.12 5.78
CA LEU A 235 23.57 -23.02 7.19
C LEU A 235 22.56 -23.70 8.12
N PHE A 236 21.28 -23.35 8.02
CA PHE A 236 20.24 -23.88 8.89
C PHE A 236 20.08 -25.40 8.81
N PRO A 237 20.11 -26.05 7.63
CA PRO A 237 20.14 -27.51 7.56
C PRO A 237 21.34 -28.14 8.29
N MET A 238 22.50 -27.47 8.30
CA MET A 238 23.67 -27.93 9.06
C MET A 238 23.46 -27.76 10.57
N LEU A 239 22.97 -26.59 11.01
CA LEU A 239 22.72 -26.31 12.44
C LEU A 239 21.66 -27.25 13.02
N ALA A 240 20.55 -27.46 12.31
CA ALA A 240 19.45 -28.34 12.74
C ALA A 240 19.88 -29.81 12.91
N ARG A 241 20.99 -30.23 12.28
CA ARG A 241 21.57 -31.58 12.42
C ARG A 241 22.65 -31.68 13.51
N GLY A 242 22.84 -30.64 14.31
CA GLY A 242 23.84 -30.58 15.36
C GLY A 242 25.19 -30.00 14.93
N GLY A 243 25.26 -29.34 13.78
CA GLY A 243 26.46 -28.65 13.28
C GLY A 243 27.48 -29.58 12.62
N GLY A 244 28.75 -29.15 12.59
CA GLY A 244 29.87 -29.88 12.02
C GLY A 244 31.19 -29.11 12.13
N SER A 245 32.33 -29.76 11.89
CA SER A 245 33.67 -29.17 12.13
C SER A 245 33.99 -27.89 11.33
N PHE A 246 33.17 -27.54 10.33
CA PHE A 246 33.36 -26.39 9.45
C PHE A 246 32.25 -25.33 9.56
N VAL A 247 31.35 -25.46 10.53
CA VAL A 247 30.16 -24.60 10.67
C VAL A 247 30.50 -23.15 11.03
N THR A 248 31.64 -22.92 11.69
CA THR A 248 32.09 -21.59 12.13
C THR A 248 32.40 -20.66 10.95
N HIS A 249 32.82 -21.20 9.79
CA HIS A 249 33.13 -20.36 8.63
C HIS A 249 31.87 -19.73 7.99
N PRO A 250 30.80 -20.49 7.66
CA PRO A 250 29.52 -19.91 7.26
C PRO A 250 28.93 -18.94 8.29
N ILE A 251 29.01 -19.25 9.60
CA ILE A 251 28.54 -18.35 10.67
C ILE A 251 29.28 -17.00 10.60
N CYS A 252 30.60 -17.00 10.43
CA CYS A 252 31.39 -15.78 10.30
C CYS A 252 30.96 -14.91 9.10
N VAL A 253 30.59 -15.53 7.97
CA VAL A 253 30.05 -14.79 6.81
C VAL A 253 28.70 -14.17 7.15
N MET A 254 27.77 -14.90 7.78
CA MET A 254 26.46 -14.36 8.18
C MET A 254 26.59 -13.20 9.18
N MET A 255 27.48 -13.32 10.17
CA MET A 255 27.80 -12.24 11.11
C MET A 255 28.26 -10.96 10.39
N SER A 256 29.11 -11.08 9.38
CA SER A 256 29.54 -9.92 8.58
C SER A 256 28.40 -9.31 7.77
N GLU A 257 27.49 -10.13 7.24
CA GLU A 257 26.29 -9.67 6.53
C GLU A 257 25.30 -8.99 7.49
N HIS A 258 25.18 -9.47 8.72
CA HIS A 258 24.37 -8.83 9.78
C HIS A 258 24.88 -7.43 10.15
N GLU A 259 26.19 -7.23 10.21
CA GLU A 259 26.75 -5.89 10.42
C GLU A 259 26.40 -4.93 9.27
N GLU A 260 26.37 -5.42 8.02
CA GLU A 260 25.92 -4.65 6.85
C GLU A 260 24.43 -4.32 6.96
N HIS A 261 23.59 -5.30 7.26
CA HIS A 261 22.15 -5.08 7.49
C HIS A 261 21.89 -4.09 8.62
N GLY A 262 22.65 -4.14 9.72
CA GLY A 262 22.59 -3.16 10.79
C GLY A 262 22.92 -1.74 10.32
N ARG A 263 23.95 -1.57 9.49
CA ARG A 263 24.30 -0.27 8.89
C ARG A 263 23.22 0.24 7.95
N ARG A 264 22.59 -0.63 7.15
CA ARG A 264 21.47 -0.26 6.28
C ARG A 264 20.22 0.12 7.05
N LEU A 265 19.90 -0.58 8.14
CA LEU A 265 18.80 -0.20 9.03
C LEU A 265 19.03 1.19 9.65
N ALA A 266 20.26 1.51 10.06
CA ALA A 266 20.57 2.85 10.57
C ALA A 266 20.35 3.94 9.50
N GLN A 267 20.73 3.67 8.25
CA GLN A 267 20.50 4.58 7.13
C GLN A 267 18.99 4.73 6.82
N LEU A 268 18.25 3.62 6.79
CA LEU A 268 16.80 3.60 6.59
C LEU A 268 16.08 4.44 7.66
N MET A 269 16.44 4.26 8.92
CA MET A 269 15.87 5.04 10.03
C MET A 269 16.25 6.51 9.93
N ALA A 270 17.48 6.84 9.55
CA ALA A 270 17.88 8.24 9.34
C ALA A 270 17.08 8.90 8.19
N LEU A 271 16.94 8.23 7.05
CA LEU A 271 16.23 8.73 5.87
C LEU A 271 14.74 9.00 6.14
N THR A 272 14.15 8.24 7.07
CA THR A 272 12.74 8.34 7.45
C THR A 272 12.50 9.15 8.73
N CYS A 273 13.50 9.94 9.18
CA CYS A 273 13.43 10.72 10.42
C CYS A 273 13.04 9.86 11.63
N GLN A 274 13.75 8.74 11.81
CA GLN A 274 13.46 7.70 12.79
C GLN A 274 12.05 7.12 12.62
N ALA A 275 11.63 6.89 11.38
CA ALA A 275 10.29 6.48 11.02
C ALA A 275 9.19 7.37 11.65
N THR A 276 9.40 8.69 11.62
CA THR A 276 8.49 9.69 12.18
C THR A 276 7.84 10.47 11.03
N PRO A 277 6.51 10.38 10.86
CA PRO A 277 5.83 11.12 9.81
C PRO A 277 5.81 12.64 10.14
N PRO A 278 5.85 13.53 9.14
CA PRO A 278 5.59 14.96 9.37
C PRO A 278 4.15 15.22 9.82
N GLU A 279 3.88 16.40 10.40
CA GLU A 279 2.55 16.74 10.95
C GLU A 279 1.43 16.72 9.89
N ASP A 280 1.76 17.05 8.65
CA ASP A 280 0.85 17.07 7.50
C ASP A 280 0.91 15.78 6.66
N ALA A 281 1.53 14.72 7.19
CA ALA A 281 1.62 13.44 6.53
C ALA A 281 0.24 12.87 6.19
N CYS A 282 0.08 12.41 4.94
CA CYS A 282 -1.08 11.61 4.59
C CYS A 282 -1.03 10.24 5.28
N ARG A 283 -2.17 9.54 5.31
CA ARG A 283 -2.29 8.23 5.96
C ARG A 283 -1.32 7.18 5.40
N THR A 284 -1.10 7.17 4.08
CA THR A 284 -0.11 6.28 3.44
C THR A 284 1.30 6.55 3.97
N TRP A 285 1.66 7.81 4.23
CA TRP A 285 2.97 8.14 4.80
C TRP A 285 3.06 7.75 6.27
N VAL A 286 2.01 7.98 7.07
CA VAL A 286 1.95 7.46 8.44
C VAL A 286 2.11 5.93 8.47
N GLN A 287 1.44 5.22 7.55
CA GLN A 287 1.57 3.77 7.40
C GLN A 287 2.98 3.35 7.00
N LEU A 288 3.61 4.05 6.04
CA LEU A 288 5.00 3.81 5.65
C LEU A 288 5.94 3.92 6.86
N CYS A 289 5.79 4.97 7.67
CA CYS A 289 6.59 5.15 8.88
C CYS A 289 6.34 4.02 9.90
N SER A 290 5.08 3.66 10.15
CA SER A 290 4.74 2.54 11.04
C SER A 290 5.35 1.21 10.57
N ALA A 291 5.19 0.90 9.28
CA ALA A 291 5.70 -0.33 8.67
C ALA A 291 7.24 -0.37 8.63
N THR A 292 7.89 0.78 8.39
CA THR A 292 9.35 0.92 8.45
C THR A 292 9.87 0.60 9.85
N ARG A 293 9.22 1.11 10.90
CA ARG A 293 9.60 0.84 12.28
C ARG A 293 9.44 -0.64 12.61
N GLN A 294 8.30 -1.22 12.25
CA GLN A 294 8.04 -2.65 12.47
C GLN A 294 9.08 -3.54 11.77
N PHE A 295 9.38 -3.26 10.50
CA PHE A 295 10.42 -4.01 9.78
C PHE A 295 11.79 -3.88 10.44
N ALA A 296 12.18 -2.68 10.86
CA ALA A 296 13.45 -2.45 11.55
C ALA A 296 13.53 -3.20 12.88
N ASP A 297 12.46 -3.18 13.67
CA ASP A 297 12.39 -3.88 14.96
C ASP A 297 12.43 -5.41 14.76
N ASP A 298 11.66 -5.94 13.81
CA ASP A 298 11.65 -7.36 13.47
C ASP A 298 13.02 -7.83 12.99
N LEU A 299 13.67 -7.10 12.07
CA LEU A 299 14.98 -7.49 11.52
C LEU A 299 16.08 -7.40 12.58
N GLN A 300 16.03 -6.41 13.49
CA GLN A 300 16.95 -6.36 14.61
C GLN A 300 16.74 -7.52 15.60
N GLN A 301 15.49 -7.88 15.90
CA GLN A 301 15.19 -9.01 16.77
C GLN A 301 15.65 -10.33 16.14
N HIS A 302 15.40 -10.49 14.85
CA HIS A 302 15.88 -11.61 14.04
C HIS A 302 17.40 -11.77 14.15
N ILE A 303 18.16 -10.74 13.78
CA ILE A 303 19.63 -10.76 13.81
C ILE A 303 20.17 -11.03 15.21
N ARG A 304 19.56 -10.45 16.25
CA ARG A 304 19.97 -10.73 17.65
C ARG A 304 19.74 -12.19 18.00
N LEU A 305 18.57 -12.74 17.66
CA LEU A 305 18.26 -14.14 17.97
C LEU A 305 19.28 -15.10 17.34
N GLU A 306 19.73 -14.78 16.14
CA GLU A 306 20.78 -15.57 15.48
C GLU A 306 22.15 -15.38 16.12
N ASN A 307 22.59 -14.13 16.25
CA ASN A 307 23.94 -13.80 16.73
C ASN A 307 24.17 -14.18 18.19
N GLU A 308 23.13 -14.06 19.02
CA GLU A 308 23.25 -14.12 20.47
C GLU A 308 22.70 -15.43 21.05
N VAL A 309 21.86 -16.16 20.30
CA VAL A 309 21.22 -17.39 20.77
C VAL A 309 21.52 -18.58 19.87
N LEU A 310 21.29 -18.50 18.55
CA LEU A 310 21.47 -19.66 17.66
C LEU A 310 22.96 -19.95 17.39
N PHE A 311 23.71 -18.99 16.86
CA PHE A 311 25.10 -19.19 16.46
C PHE A 311 26.05 -19.54 17.62
N PRO A 312 25.91 -18.95 18.83
CA PRO A 312 26.76 -19.32 19.96
C PRO A 312 26.62 -20.78 20.40
N GLN A 313 25.53 -21.48 20.04
CA GLN A 313 25.41 -22.93 20.29
C GLN A 313 26.42 -23.75 19.49
N PHE A 314 26.99 -23.18 18.42
CA PHE A 314 27.88 -23.85 17.48
C PHE A 314 29.25 -23.18 17.33
N ASP A 315 29.39 -21.92 17.73
CA ASP A 315 30.65 -21.19 17.79
C ASP A 315 30.88 -20.60 19.18
N PRO A 316 31.67 -21.28 20.05
CA PRO A 316 31.95 -20.82 21.41
C PRO A 316 32.76 -19.53 21.51
N SER A 317 33.30 -19.02 20.40
CA SER A 317 34.02 -17.74 20.38
C SER A 317 33.07 -16.53 20.38
N LEU A 318 31.79 -16.75 20.06
CA LEU A 318 30.77 -15.71 20.05
C LEU A 318 30.24 -15.43 21.47
N PRO A 319 29.85 -14.19 21.77
CA PRO A 319 29.30 -13.82 23.07
C PRO A 319 27.93 -14.50 23.30
N HIS A 320 27.77 -15.13 24.46
CA HIS A 320 26.46 -15.61 24.94
C HIS A 320 25.75 -14.49 25.71
N VAL A 321 24.48 -14.24 25.40
CA VAL A 321 23.60 -13.50 26.31
C VAL A 321 23.20 -14.44 27.43
N GLN A 322 23.88 -14.32 28.57
CA GLN A 322 23.37 -14.91 29.82
C GLN A 322 22.14 -14.11 30.24
N GLU A 323 21.01 -14.80 30.45
CA GLU A 323 19.89 -14.23 31.18
C GLU A 323 20.43 -13.60 32.47
N SER A 324 20.27 -12.28 32.60
CA SER A 324 20.60 -11.58 33.82
C SER A 324 19.74 -12.15 34.94
N ASP A 325 20.38 -12.96 35.79
CA ASP A 325 19.85 -13.49 37.03
C ASP A 325 19.30 -12.32 37.87
N SER A 326 17.98 -12.17 37.90
CA SER A 326 17.31 -11.18 38.75
C SER A 326 17.44 -11.63 40.20
N ARG A 327 18.44 -11.08 40.89
CA ARG A 327 18.49 -10.98 42.36
C ARG A 327 17.90 -9.66 42.81
#